data_AF-A0A087TTC1-F1
#
_entry.id   AF-A0A087TTC1-F1
#
_cell.length_a   1.000
_cell.length_b   1.000
_cell.length_c   1.000
_cell.angle_alpha   90.00
_cell.angle_beta   90.00
_cell.angle_gamma   90.00
#
_symmetry.space_group_name_H-M   'P 1'
#
loop_
_entity.id
_entity.type
_entity.pdbx_description
1 polymer ?
#
loop_
_entity_poly.entity_id
_entity_poly.type
_entity_poly.pdbx_seq_one_letter_code
_entity_poly.pdbx_strand_id
1 'polypeptide(L)'
;MSEKTELQNKKKELKKIIEEKTKIITDIESKNLELKHVLTANQDLLHQKEKECEAYKAETLKTDQQSIENLKLSQVESENLSLKSKVIELEALLQKKTAVTDSTKDITEDQEKESLYSQIDFLNSIIVDMRQKNEDLAKELELQKTCWDENDFNFNETKKLPPRLFCDICDMFDIHDTDDCPKQESFIEEAVPQLRPAGSRKLEERPYCNNCEVFG
;
A
#
# COMPACT_ATOMS: atom_id res chain seq x y z
N MET A 1 -65.43 70.98 83.76
CA MET A 1 -64.45 71.91 83.14
C MET A 1 -63.10 71.24 82.87
N SER A 2 -62.59 70.37 83.74
CA SER A 2 -61.29 69.69 83.60
C SER A 2 -61.19 68.68 82.44
N GLU A 3 -62.24 67.88 82.19
CA GLU A 3 -62.22 66.85 81.14
C GLU A 3 -62.19 67.43 79.71
N LYS A 4 -62.87 68.56 79.48
CA LYS A 4 -62.87 69.28 78.20
C LYS A 4 -61.48 69.85 77.89
N THR A 5 -60.77 70.36 78.89
CA THR A 5 -59.40 70.88 78.73
C THR A 5 -58.39 69.77 78.47
N GLU A 6 -58.52 68.61 79.12
CA GLU A 6 -57.68 67.44 78.86
C GLU A 6 -57.87 66.88 77.46
N LEU A 7 -59.12 66.75 77.01
CA LEU A 7 -59.43 66.33 75.65
C LEU A 7 -58.85 67.31 74.61
N GLN A 8 -58.89 68.61 74.89
CA GLN A 8 -58.33 69.63 74.03
C GLN A 8 -56.80 69.59 73.98
N ASN A 9 -56.13 69.23 75.08
CA ASN A 9 -54.68 69.03 75.11
C ASN A 9 -54.26 67.77 74.34
N LYS A 10 -54.95 66.63 74.54
CA LYS A 10 -54.72 65.39 73.77
C LYS A 10 -54.91 65.63 72.26
N LYS A 11 -55.92 66.41 71.87
CA LYS A 11 -56.14 66.76 70.45
C LYS A 11 -54.99 67.59 69.87
N LYS A 12 -54.39 68.50 70.64
CA LYS A 12 -53.22 69.28 70.21
C LYS A 12 -51.98 68.40 70.05
N GLU A 13 -51.78 67.47 70.99
CA GLU A 13 -50.65 66.54 70.96
C GLU A 13 -50.75 65.58 69.76
N LEU A 14 -51.93 65.00 69.52
CA LEU A 14 -52.18 64.17 68.34
C LEU A 14 -51.94 64.94 67.03
N LYS A 15 -52.34 66.22 66.96
CA LYS A 15 -52.07 67.05 65.78
C LYS A 15 -50.58 67.24 65.53
N LYS A 16 -49.80 67.53 66.58
CA LYS A 16 -48.33 67.63 66.46
C LYS A 16 -47.71 66.33 65.95
N ILE A 17 -48.13 65.19 66.50
CA ILE A 17 -47.64 63.88 66.06
C ILE A 17 -48.00 63.63 64.60
N ILE A 18 -49.21 63.99 64.15
CA ILE A 18 -49.62 63.85 62.75
C ILE A 18 -48.74 64.72 61.85
N GLU A 19 -48.52 65.99 62.22
CA GLU A 19 -47.67 66.92 61.46
C GLU A 19 -46.24 66.40 61.34
N GLU A 20 -45.65 65.92 62.43
CA GLU A 20 -44.30 65.31 62.44
C GLU A 20 -44.24 64.07 61.55
N LYS A 21 -45.21 63.16 61.67
CA LYS A 21 -45.28 61.97 60.82
C LYS A 21 -45.46 62.31 59.35
N THR A 22 -46.27 63.32 59.01
CA THR A 22 -46.45 63.75 57.62
C THR A 22 -45.15 64.28 57.02
N LYS A 23 -44.35 65.04 57.77
CA LYS A 23 -43.02 65.51 57.31
C LYS A 23 -42.07 64.34 57.04
N ILE A 24 -42.04 63.36 57.95
CA ILE A 24 -41.21 62.17 57.76
C ILE A 24 -41.64 61.39 56.52
N ILE A 25 -42.94 61.24 56.28
CA ILE A 25 -43.47 60.56 55.08
C ILE A 25 -43.03 61.31 53.82
N THR A 26 -43.18 62.64 53.76
CA THR A 26 -42.77 63.42 52.59
C THR A 26 -41.26 63.34 52.33
N ASP A 27 -40.44 63.32 53.38
CA ASP A 27 -38.99 63.18 53.24
C ASP A 27 -38.60 61.78 52.72
N ILE A 28 -39.29 60.74 53.18
CA ILE A 28 -39.10 59.36 52.69
C ILE A 28 -39.53 59.24 51.23
N GLU A 29 -40.65 59.85 50.84
CA GLU A 29 -41.13 59.87 49.46
C GLU A 29 -40.14 60.58 48.52
N SER A 30 -39.59 61.72 48.94
CA SER A 30 -38.55 62.44 48.18
C SER A 30 -37.30 61.58 47.98
N LYS A 31 -36.78 60.96 49.05
CA LYS A 31 -35.60 60.08 48.96
C LYS A 31 -35.86 58.84 48.12
N ASN A 32 -37.06 58.26 48.18
CA ASN A 32 -37.43 57.14 47.32
C ASN A 32 -37.49 57.54 45.85
N LEU A 33 -37.95 58.76 45.54
CA LEU A 33 -37.95 59.27 44.17
C LEU A 33 -36.52 59.47 43.66
N GLU A 34 -35.64 60.07 44.46
CA GLU A 34 -34.22 60.24 44.13
C GLU A 34 -33.54 58.88 43.91
N LEU A 35 -33.78 57.92 44.81
CA LEU A 35 -33.21 56.57 44.70
C LEU A 35 -33.69 55.86 43.42
N LYS A 36 -34.97 55.99 43.07
CA LYS A 36 -35.50 55.46 41.80
C LYS A 36 -34.80 56.08 40.60
N HIS A 37 -34.60 57.40 40.60
CA HIS A 37 -33.89 58.08 39.52
C HIS A 37 -32.45 57.59 39.38
N VAL A 38 -31.73 57.44 40.50
CA VAL A 38 -30.35 56.90 40.51
C VAL A 38 -30.32 55.45 40.05
N LEU A 39 -31.29 54.62 40.45
CA LEU A 39 -31.38 53.24 40.00
C LEU A 39 -31.59 53.15 38.49
N THR A 40 -32.50 53.93 37.92
CA THR A 40 -32.72 53.97 36.47
C THR A 40 -31.48 54.46 35.74
N ALA A 41 -30.83 55.54 36.21
CA ALA A 41 -29.60 56.04 35.61
C ALA A 41 -28.46 55.00 35.64
N ASN A 42 -28.32 54.25 36.74
CA ASN A 42 -27.33 53.17 36.83
C ASN A 42 -27.66 51.97 35.93
N GLN A 43 -28.95 51.65 35.75
CA GLN A 43 -29.38 50.60 34.81
C GLN A 43 -29.05 50.98 33.37
N ASP A 44 -29.31 52.23 32.98
CA ASP A 44 -28.97 52.74 31.64
C ASP A 44 -27.45 52.72 31.41
N LEU A 45 -26.68 53.15 32.42
CA LEU A 45 -25.22 53.12 32.35
C LEU A 45 -24.68 51.69 32.27
N LEU A 46 -25.26 50.75 33.02
CA LEU A 46 -24.89 49.33 32.95
C LEU A 46 -25.14 48.78 31.55
N HIS A 47 -26.33 49.01 30.98
CA HIS A 47 -26.67 48.56 29.64
C HIS A 47 -25.75 49.18 28.57
N GLN A 48 -25.38 50.47 28.72
CA GLN A 48 -24.38 51.10 27.86
C GLN A 48 -23.02 50.40 27.96
N LYS A 49 -22.56 50.11 29.18
CA LYS A 49 -21.27 49.44 29.40
C LYS A 49 -21.26 48.00 28.91
N GLU A 50 -22.36 47.27 29.05
CA GLU A 50 -22.52 45.93 28.48
C GLU A 50 -22.36 45.97 26.95
N LYS A 51 -23.04 46.90 26.29
CA LYS A 51 -22.94 47.09 24.84
C LYS A 51 -21.53 47.48 24.38
N GLU A 52 -20.85 48.37 25.12
CA GLU A 52 -19.44 48.71 24.85
C GLU A 52 -18.54 47.49 25.00
N CYS A 53 -18.70 46.69 26.07
CA CYS A 53 -17.93 45.48 26.27
C CYS A 53 -18.17 44.44 25.17
N GLU A 54 -19.40 44.26 24.70
CA GLU A 54 -19.71 43.38 23.57
C GLU A 54 -19.05 43.85 22.27
N ALA A 55 -19.08 45.16 22.00
CA ALA A 55 -18.42 45.74 20.84
C ALA A 55 -16.90 45.51 20.86
N TYR A 56 -16.25 45.76 22.01
CA TYR A 56 -14.82 45.50 22.17
C TYR A 56 -14.47 44.01 21.99
N LYS A 57 -15.26 43.10 22.57
CA LYS A 57 -15.07 41.65 22.38
C LYS A 57 -15.17 41.25 20.92
N ALA A 58 -16.16 41.77 20.19
CA ALA A 58 -16.34 41.48 18.78
C ALA A 58 -15.18 42.03 17.92
N GLU A 59 -14.68 43.23 18.24
CA GLU A 59 -13.54 43.82 17.57
C GLU A 59 -12.24 43.01 17.82
N THR A 60 -11.96 42.65 19.07
CA THR A 60 -10.82 41.80 19.42
C THR A 60 -10.87 40.44 18.73
N LEU A 61 -12.03 39.79 18.70
CA LEU A 61 -12.20 38.52 17.98
C LEU A 61 -11.91 38.68 16.48
N LYS A 62 -12.35 39.78 15.87
CA LYS A 62 -12.08 40.06 14.45
C LYS A 62 -10.60 40.31 14.20
N THR A 63 -9.92 41.07 15.06
CA THR A 63 -8.47 41.30 14.92
C THR A 63 -7.67 40.03 15.11
N ASP A 64 -8.06 39.18 16.07
CA ASP A 64 -7.42 37.89 16.30
C ASP A 64 -7.61 36.95 15.11
N GLN A 65 -8.82 36.91 14.53
CA GLN A 65 -9.10 36.14 13.32
C GLN A 65 -8.22 36.60 12.14
N GLN A 66 -8.11 37.90 11.92
CA GLN A 66 -7.25 38.47 10.86
C GLN A 66 -5.77 38.16 11.12
N SER A 67 -5.30 38.26 12.36
CA SER A 67 -3.95 37.87 12.77
C SER A 67 -3.65 36.40 12.45
N ILE A 68 -4.56 35.49 12.82
CA ILE A 68 -4.45 34.05 12.54
C ILE A 68 -4.42 33.80 11.03
N GLU A 69 -5.27 34.46 10.26
CA GLU A 69 -5.30 34.33 8.80
C GLU A 69 -3.99 34.80 8.16
N ASN A 70 -3.46 35.95 8.58
CA ASN A 70 -2.18 36.46 8.12
C ASN A 70 -1.01 35.53 8.46
N LEU A 71 -0.99 34.96 9.67
CA LEU A 71 0.02 33.98 10.06
C LEU A 71 -0.06 32.71 9.22
N LYS A 72 -1.27 32.20 8.95
CA LYS A 72 -1.49 31.04 8.07
C LYS A 72 -1.02 31.32 6.65
N LEU A 73 -1.38 32.49 6.10
CA LEU A 73 -0.93 32.91 4.76
C LEU A 73 0.60 32.99 4.69
N SER A 74 1.24 33.64 5.67
CA SER A 74 2.70 33.74 5.74
C SER A 74 3.37 32.36 5.83
N GLN A 75 2.81 31.43 6.60
CA GLN A 75 3.31 30.06 6.67
C GLN A 75 3.19 29.36 5.32
N VAL A 76 2.02 29.40 4.68
CA VAL A 76 1.81 28.80 3.35
C VAL A 76 2.74 29.41 2.30
N GLU A 77 2.96 30.72 2.32
CA GLU A 77 3.91 31.38 1.43
C GLU A 77 5.35 30.88 1.65
N SER A 78 5.77 30.73 2.90
CA SER A 78 7.10 30.21 3.23
C SER A 78 7.29 28.75 2.79
N GLU A 79 6.27 27.91 2.96
CA GLU A 79 6.26 26.52 2.50
C GLU A 79 6.29 26.45 0.97
N ASN A 80 5.51 27.31 0.30
CA ASN A 80 5.48 27.40 -1.16
C ASN A 80 6.84 27.83 -1.73
N LEU A 81 7.51 28.81 -1.11
CA LEU A 81 8.88 29.19 -1.47
C LEU A 81 9.89 28.06 -1.25
N SER A 82 9.79 27.35 -0.12
CA SER A 82 10.64 26.19 0.17
C SER A 82 10.45 25.07 -0.85
N LEU A 83 9.20 24.74 -1.18
CA LEU A 83 8.87 23.75 -2.20
C LEU A 83 9.36 24.16 -3.58
N LYS A 84 9.17 25.44 -3.98
CA LYS A 84 9.70 25.97 -5.24
C LYS A 84 11.23 25.84 -5.31
N SER A 85 11.93 26.18 -4.24
CA SER A 85 13.39 26.01 -4.17
C SER A 85 13.80 24.54 -4.35
N LYS A 86 13.09 23.63 -3.69
CA LYS A 86 13.34 22.19 -3.79
C LYS A 86 13.03 21.62 -5.18
N VAL A 87 11.98 22.12 -5.84
CA VAL A 87 11.68 21.78 -7.23
C VAL A 87 12.83 22.21 -8.15
N ILE A 88 13.31 23.44 -8.02
CA ILE A 88 14.46 23.94 -8.81
C ILE A 88 15.71 23.09 -8.57
N GLU A 89 15.98 22.71 -7.32
CA GLU A 89 17.11 21.84 -6.97
C GLU A 89 16.98 20.45 -7.62
N LEU A 90 15.80 19.84 -7.56
CA LEU A 90 15.52 18.54 -8.18
C LEU A 90 15.60 18.60 -9.71
N GLU A 91 15.08 19.67 -10.34
CA GLU A 91 15.18 19.90 -11.77
C GLU A 91 16.65 20.03 -12.22
N ALA A 92 17.47 20.75 -11.46
CA ALA A 92 18.91 20.87 -11.74
C ALA A 92 19.64 19.52 -11.61
N LEU A 93 19.30 18.72 -10.60
CA LEU A 93 19.85 17.36 -10.44
C LEU A 93 19.43 16.43 -11.58
N LEU A 94 18.18 16.52 -12.05
CA LEU A 94 17.70 15.76 -13.20
C LEU A 94 18.44 16.15 -14.47
N GLN A 95 18.59 17.46 -14.75
CA GLN A 95 19.36 17.94 -15.91
C GLN A 95 20.82 17.47 -15.89
N LYS A 96 21.46 17.48 -14.71
CA LYS A 96 22.82 16.95 -14.55
C LYS A 96 22.88 15.44 -14.81
N LYS A 97 21.89 14.67 -14.34
CA LYS A 97 21.80 13.23 -14.59
C LYS A 97 21.56 12.93 -16.07
N THR A 98 20.69 13.68 -16.75
CA THR A 98 20.43 13.51 -18.19
C THR A 98 21.65 13.86 -19.03
N ALA A 99 22.38 14.94 -18.70
CA ALA A 99 23.62 15.30 -19.39
C ALA A 99 24.72 14.23 -19.24
N VAL A 100 24.85 13.62 -18.05
CA VAL A 100 25.76 12.50 -17.82
C VAL A 100 25.32 11.26 -18.60
N THR A 101 24.01 10.99 -18.69
CA THR A 101 23.51 9.85 -19.47
C THR A 101 23.59 10.06 -20.97
N ASP A 102 23.44 11.27 -21.53
CA ASP A 102 23.58 11.49 -22.98
C ASP A 102 25.03 11.31 -23.46
N SER A 103 26.02 11.67 -22.64
CA SER A 103 27.44 11.42 -22.97
C SER A 103 27.89 9.96 -22.77
N THR A 104 27.12 9.14 -22.04
CA THR A 104 27.42 7.71 -21.83
C THR A 104 26.56 6.77 -22.66
N LYS A 105 25.30 7.14 -22.95
CA LYS A 105 24.39 6.39 -23.83
C LYS A 105 24.93 6.26 -25.25
N ASP A 106 25.54 7.31 -25.78
CA ASP A 106 26.11 7.28 -27.14
C ASP A 106 27.24 6.24 -27.26
N ILE A 107 28.02 6.04 -26.18
CA ILE A 107 29.12 5.06 -26.15
C ILE A 107 28.60 3.64 -25.86
N THR A 108 27.62 3.49 -24.96
CA THR A 108 27.10 2.16 -24.59
C THR A 108 26.14 1.58 -25.61
N GLU A 109 25.29 2.41 -26.25
CA GLU A 109 24.35 1.93 -27.27
C GLU A 109 25.06 1.48 -28.55
N ASP A 110 26.16 2.13 -28.91
CA ASP A 110 26.94 1.74 -30.10
C ASP A 110 27.74 0.44 -29.87
N GLN A 111 28.27 0.23 -28.66
CA GLN A 111 28.91 -1.04 -28.30
C GLN A 111 27.91 -2.21 -28.24
N GLU A 112 26.70 -1.99 -27.72
CA GLU A 112 25.66 -3.01 -27.70
C GLU A 112 25.16 -3.34 -29.11
N LYS A 113 25.00 -2.33 -29.98
CA LYS A 113 24.67 -2.55 -31.40
C LYS A 113 25.75 -3.33 -32.13
N GLU A 114 27.03 -2.99 -31.97
CA GLU A 114 28.14 -3.70 -32.61
C GLU A 114 28.21 -5.17 -32.17
N SER A 115 27.96 -5.44 -30.88
CA SER A 115 27.85 -6.81 -30.36
C SER A 115 26.68 -7.58 -30.98
N LEU A 116 25.51 -6.95 -31.12
CA LEU A 116 24.34 -7.56 -31.77
C LEU A 116 24.58 -7.82 -33.26
N TYR A 117 25.22 -6.90 -33.98
CA TYR A 117 25.59 -7.10 -35.39
C TYR A 117 26.57 -8.25 -35.56
N SER A 118 27.59 -8.34 -34.70
CA SER A 118 28.54 -9.47 -34.68
C SER A 118 27.84 -10.81 -34.41
N GLN A 119 26.86 -10.84 -33.51
CA GLN A 119 26.06 -12.03 -33.24
C GLN A 119 25.18 -12.42 -34.45
N ILE A 120 24.59 -11.44 -35.14
CA ILE A 120 23.82 -11.66 -36.37
C ILE A 120 24.71 -12.24 -37.46
N ASP A 121 25.91 -11.72 -37.66
CA ASP A 121 26.86 -12.21 -38.67
C ASP A 121 27.33 -13.64 -38.37
N PHE A 122 27.57 -13.95 -37.10
CA PHE A 122 27.89 -15.31 -36.68
C PHE A 122 26.74 -16.30 -36.97
N LEU A 123 25.50 -15.91 -36.65
CA LEU A 123 24.33 -16.73 -36.95
C LEU A 123 24.14 -16.91 -38.45
N ASN A 124 24.35 -15.87 -39.25
CA ASN A 124 24.28 -15.96 -40.70
C ASN A 124 25.35 -16.91 -41.26
N SER A 125 26.57 -16.89 -40.72
CA SER A 125 27.63 -17.85 -41.04
C SER A 125 27.20 -19.30 -40.77
N ILE A 126 26.63 -19.58 -39.58
CA ILE A 126 26.11 -20.92 -39.24
C ILE A 126 24.96 -21.31 -40.16
N ILE A 127 24.05 -20.39 -40.47
CA ILE A 127 22.92 -20.66 -41.36
C ILE A 127 23.43 -21.07 -42.74
N VAL A 128 24.41 -20.36 -43.29
CA VAL A 128 25.01 -20.69 -44.59
C VAL A 128 25.66 -22.08 -44.55
N ASP A 129 26.46 -22.37 -43.52
CA ASP A 129 27.11 -23.68 -43.37
C ASP A 129 26.10 -24.83 -43.22
N MET A 130 25.04 -24.63 -42.44
CA MET A 130 23.95 -25.61 -42.29
C MET A 130 23.13 -25.80 -43.57
N ARG A 131 22.91 -24.75 -44.35
CA ARG A 131 22.26 -24.85 -45.66
C ARG A 131 23.11 -25.67 -46.63
N GLN A 132 24.40 -25.38 -46.71
CA GLN A 132 25.34 -26.13 -47.53
C GLN A 132 25.37 -27.61 -47.13
N LYS A 133 25.49 -27.89 -45.82
CA LYS A 133 25.49 -29.26 -45.31
C LYS A 133 24.18 -30.00 -45.60
N ASN A 134 23.04 -29.32 -45.49
CA ASN A 134 21.74 -29.91 -45.83
C ASN A 134 21.63 -30.19 -47.33
N GLU A 135 22.16 -29.32 -48.19
CA GLU A 135 22.21 -29.56 -49.63
C GLU A 135 23.13 -30.73 -49.99
N ASP A 136 24.27 -30.86 -49.32
CA ASP A 136 25.20 -31.97 -49.54
C ASP A 136 24.60 -33.30 -49.09
N LEU A 137 23.93 -33.34 -47.93
CA LEU A 137 23.17 -34.51 -47.48
C LEU A 137 22.00 -34.83 -48.41
N ALA A 138 21.30 -33.82 -48.92
CA ALA A 138 20.22 -34.02 -49.88
C ALA A 138 20.74 -34.64 -51.18
N LYS A 139 21.89 -34.18 -51.69
CA LYS A 139 22.56 -34.77 -52.86
C LYS A 139 23.01 -36.20 -52.61
N GLU A 140 23.57 -36.48 -51.44
CA GLU A 140 23.98 -37.85 -51.07
C GLU A 140 22.76 -38.80 -51.00
N LEU A 141 21.65 -38.34 -50.42
CA LEU A 141 20.39 -39.10 -50.43
C LEU A 141 19.83 -39.29 -51.84
N GLU A 142 19.94 -38.29 -52.71
CA GLU A 142 19.52 -38.41 -54.12
C GLU A 142 20.38 -39.41 -54.87
N LEU A 143 21.71 -39.38 -54.68
CA LEU A 143 22.66 -40.33 -55.25
C LEU A 143 22.42 -41.75 -54.71
N GLN A 144 22.09 -41.88 -53.42
CA GLN A 144 21.70 -43.14 -52.84
C GLN A 144 20.38 -43.63 -53.44
N LYS A 145 19.34 -42.80 -53.54
CA LYS A 145 18.08 -43.20 -54.18
C LYS A 145 18.26 -43.68 -55.62
N THR A 146 19.08 -42.99 -56.43
CA THR A 146 19.34 -43.42 -57.81
C THR A 146 20.16 -44.72 -57.88
N CYS A 147 21.07 -44.95 -56.94
CA CYS A 147 21.86 -46.20 -56.85
C CYS A 147 21.04 -47.39 -56.31
N TRP A 148 19.98 -47.13 -55.54
CA TRP A 148 19.05 -48.14 -55.01
C TRP A 148 17.92 -48.45 -56.01
N ASP A 149 17.51 -47.51 -56.88
CA ASP A 149 16.54 -47.77 -57.96
C ASP A 149 17.10 -48.72 -59.06
N GLU A 150 18.43 -48.88 -59.17
CA GLU A 150 19.05 -49.90 -60.04
C GLU A 150 19.24 -51.27 -59.35
N ASN A 151 18.98 -51.37 -58.04
CA ASN A 151 19.14 -52.59 -57.25
C ASN A 151 17.79 -53.01 -56.67
N ASP A 152 17.01 -53.69 -57.51
CA ASP A 152 15.79 -54.43 -57.17
C ASP A 152 16.12 -55.59 -56.20
N PHE A 153 16.41 -55.28 -54.94
CA PHE A 153 16.61 -56.26 -53.87
C PHE A 153 15.44 -56.22 -52.89
N ASN A 154 14.45 -57.04 -53.23
CA ASN A 154 13.47 -57.69 -52.37
C ASN A 154 13.95 -57.84 -50.90
N PHE A 155 13.47 -56.97 -50.01
CA PHE A 155 13.70 -57.05 -48.56
C PHE A 155 12.40 -57.28 -47.77
N ASN A 156 11.57 -58.21 -48.26
CA ASN A 156 10.55 -58.86 -47.44
C ASN A 156 11.19 -59.98 -46.60
N GLU A 157 11.90 -59.65 -45.52
CA GLU A 157 12.21 -60.60 -44.43
C GLU A 157 12.90 -59.90 -43.23
N THR A 158 12.15 -59.10 -42.47
CA THR A 158 12.59 -58.77 -41.10
C THR A 158 12.28 -59.97 -40.20
N LYS A 159 13.28 -60.84 -40.02
CA LYS A 159 13.27 -61.91 -39.02
C LYS A 159 13.11 -61.29 -37.64
N LYS A 160 11.88 -61.23 -37.13
CA LYS A 160 11.58 -60.84 -35.75
C LYS A 160 12.27 -61.85 -34.83
N LEU A 161 13.25 -61.39 -34.05
CA LEU A 161 13.85 -62.17 -32.98
C LEU A 161 12.72 -62.57 -32.01
N PRO A 162 12.66 -63.83 -31.54
CA PRO A 162 11.63 -64.25 -30.62
C PRO A 162 11.69 -63.42 -29.33
N PRO A 163 10.54 -63.13 -28.68
CA PRO A 163 10.51 -62.40 -27.41
C PRO A 163 11.40 -63.09 -26.36
N ARG A 164 12.18 -62.30 -25.62
CA ARG A 164 13.01 -62.80 -24.51
C ARG A 164 12.11 -63.21 -23.34
N LEU A 165 12.38 -64.37 -22.77
CA LEU A 165 11.66 -64.89 -21.60
C LEU A 165 12.22 -64.23 -20.34
N PHE A 166 11.36 -63.81 -19.42
CA PHE A 166 11.74 -63.22 -18.13
C PHE A 166 10.97 -63.92 -17.03
N CYS A 167 11.66 -64.27 -15.94
CA CYS A 167 11.01 -64.85 -14.77
C CYS A 167 10.98 -63.83 -13.63
N ASP A 168 9.77 -63.38 -13.29
CA ASP A 168 9.52 -62.39 -12.24
C ASP A 168 9.85 -62.91 -10.82
N ILE A 169 10.02 -64.23 -10.65
CA ILE A 169 10.32 -64.86 -9.34
C ILE A 169 11.82 -64.80 -9.03
N CYS A 170 12.67 -64.84 -10.06
CA CYS A 170 14.12 -64.79 -9.89
C CYS A 170 14.80 -63.56 -10.48
N ASP A 171 14.05 -62.65 -11.12
CA ASP A 171 14.56 -61.43 -11.77
C ASP A 171 15.69 -61.71 -12.77
N MET A 172 15.58 -62.81 -13.52
CA MET A 172 16.60 -63.25 -14.48
C MET A 172 15.97 -63.51 -15.85
N PHE A 173 16.62 -63.00 -16.89
CA PHE A 173 16.18 -63.17 -18.28
C PHE A 173 16.76 -64.44 -18.91
N ASP A 174 16.01 -65.00 -19.88
CA ASP A 174 16.38 -66.04 -20.85
C ASP A 174 16.71 -67.44 -20.31
N ILE A 175 16.36 -67.76 -19.06
CA ILE A 175 16.62 -69.09 -18.47
C ILE A 175 15.37 -69.97 -18.50
N HIS A 176 14.27 -69.48 -17.90
CA HIS A 176 12.96 -70.11 -17.88
C HIS A 176 11.89 -69.03 -17.87
N ASP A 177 10.67 -69.39 -18.24
CA ASP A 177 9.50 -68.52 -18.04
C ASP A 177 9.02 -68.62 -16.58
N THR A 178 8.26 -67.62 -16.12
CA THR A 178 7.78 -67.53 -14.72
C THR A 178 7.07 -68.82 -14.25
N ASP A 179 6.32 -69.49 -15.14
CA ASP A 179 5.55 -70.70 -14.82
C ASP A 179 6.40 -71.95 -14.52
N ASP A 180 7.64 -72.02 -15.06
CA ASP A 180 8.57 -73.15 -14.90
C ASP A 180 9.65 -72.86 -13.85
N CYS A 181 9.46 -71.85 -13.00
CA CYS A 181 10.46 -71.48 -12.01
C CYS A 181 10.61 -72.56 -10.93
N PRO A 182 11.79 -73.18 -10.73
CA PRO A 182 11.99 -74.20 -9.70
C PRO A 182 11.82 -73.64 -8.28
N LYS A 183 11.89 -72.32 -8.10
CA LYS A 183 11.55 -71.67 -6.83
C LYS A 183 10.05 -71.69 -6.55
N GLN A 184 9.20 -71.80 -7.57
CA GLN A 184 7.75 -71.79 -7.44
C GLN A 184 7.23 -73.03 -6.70
N GLU A 185 7.86 -74.20 -6.86
CA GLU A 185 7.49 -75.44 -6.14
C GLU A 185 7.86 -75.42 -4.65
N SER A 186 8.79 -74.57 -4.23
CA SER A 186 9.19 -74.44 -2.82
C SER A 186 8.28 -73.54 -1.96
N PHE A 187 7.26 -72.90 -2.55
CA PHE A 187 6.37 -71.95 -1.86
C PHE A 187 5.02 -72.55 -1.38
N ILE A 188 4.80 -73.87 -1.50
CA ILE A 188 3.52 -74.49 -1.11
C ILE A 188 3.42 -74.81 0.40
N GLU A 189 4.48 -74.68 1.20
CA GLU A 189 4.37 -74.85 2.67
C GLU A 189 4.81 -73.62 3.48
N GLU A 190 3.85 -73.16 4.28
CA GLU A 190 3.90 -72.25 5.42
C GLU A 190 3.84 -70.72 5.22
N ALA A 191 2.87 -70.15 5.94
CA ALA A 191 2.36 -68.80 5.86
C ALA A 191 3.24 -67.75 6.56
N VAL A 192 3.48 -66.62 5.86
CA VAL A 192 3.41 -65.19 6.28
C VAL A 192 4.23 -64.79 7.54
N PRO A 193 5.14 -63.77 7.50
CA PRO A 193 4.67 -62.38 7.34
C PRO A 193 5.56 -61.35 6.60
N GLN A 194 4.83 -60.55 5.81
CA GLN A 194 5.03 -59.16 5.40
C GLN A 194 6.30 -58.43 5.91
N LEU A 195 7.22 -58.15 4.99
CA LEU A 195 8.29 -57.17 5.19
C LEU A 195 7.84 -55.81 4.63
N ARG A 196 7.69 -54.84 5.53
CA ARG A 196 7.51 -53.42 5.21
C ARG A 196 8.79 -52.89 4.52
N PRO A 197 8.69 -51.96 3.55
CA PRO A 197 9.86 -51.37 2.93
C PRO A 197 10.64 -50.54 3.95
N ALA A 198 11.86 -50.97 4.26
CA ALA A 198 12.85 -50.14 4.93
C ALA A 198 13.43 -49.15 3.91
N GLY A 199 13.42 -47.86 4.24
CA GLY A 199 14.18 -46.86 3.50
C GLY A 199 13.52 -45.51 3.37
N SER A 200 13.35 -44.81 4.49
CA SER A 200 13.22 -43.35 4.51
C SER A 200 14.49 -42.75 3.89
N ARG A 201 14.46 -42.44 2.60
CA ARG A 201 15.50 -41.60 1.98
C ARG A 201 15.35 -40.20 2.58
N LYS A 202 16.35 -39.76 3.35
CA LYS A 202 16.52 -38.34 3.68
C LYS A 202 16.57 -37.60 2.34
N LEU A 203 15.56 -36.77 2.08
CA LEU A 203 15.58 -35.87 0.94
C LEU A 203 16.60 -34.79 1.29
N GLU A 204 17.82 -34.89 0.75
CA GLU A 204 18.74 -33.75 0.73
C GLU A 204 18.10 -32.67 -0.15
N GLU A 205 18.04 -31.43 0.34
CA GLU A 205 17.47 -30.30 -0.40
C GLU A 205 18.16 -30.18 -1.75
N ARG A 206 17.37 -30.27 -2.82
CA ARG A 206 17.90 -30.24 -4.18
C ARG A 206 18.18 -28.77 -4.52
N PRO A 207 19.41 -28.42 -4.95
CA PRO A 207 19.73 -27.05 -5.27
C PRO A 207 18.81 -26.51 -6.37
N TYR A 208 18.55 -25.21 -6.32
CA TYR A 208 17.67 -24.52 -7.26
C TYR A 208 18.06 -24.80 -8.72
N CYS A 209 17.09 -25.20 -9.52
CA CYS A 209 17.31 -25.41 -10.94
C CYS A 209 17.03 -24.12 -11.72
N ASN A 210 18.09 -23.47 -12.21
CA ASN A 210 17.97 -22.27 -13.05
C ASN A 210 17.24 -22.49 -14.38
N ASN A 211 17.02 -23.75 -14.78
CA ASN A 211 16.33 -24.08 -16.02
C ASN A 211 14.82 -24.24 -15.85
N CYS A 212 14.37 -24.55 -14.62
CA CYS A 212 12.96 -24.80 -14.30
C CYS A 212 12.40 -23.82 -13.27
N GLU A 213 13.25 -22.92 -12.73
CA GLU A 213 12.93 -21.87 -11.77
C GLU A 213 12.16 -22.30 -10.51
N VAL A 214 12.41 -23.53 -10.04
CA VAL A 214 11.79 -24.06 -8.82
C VAL A 214 12.83 -24.66 -7.89
N PHE A 215 12.57 -24.55 -6.58
CA PHE A 215 13.27 -25.30 -5.52
C PHE A 215 12.63 -26.68 -5.38
N GLY A 216 13.45 -27.73 -5.22
CA GLY A 216 13.01 -29.13 -5.13
C GLY A 216 13.05 -29.66 -3.71
#